data_AF-A0A6A6JLZ6-F1
#
_entry.id   AF-A0A6A6JLZ6-F1
#
_cell.length_a   1.000
_cell.length_b   1.000
_cell.length_c   1.000
_cell.angle_alpha   90.00
_cell.angle_beta   90.00
_cell.angle_gamma   90.00
#
_symmetry.space_group_name_H-M   'P 1'
#
loop_
_entity.id
_entity.type
_entity.pdbx_description
1 polymer ?
#
loop_
_entity_poly.entity_id
_entity_poly.type
_entity_poly.pdbx_seq_one_letter_code
_entity_poly.pdbx_strand_id
1 'polypeptide(L)'
;MSAIRQKMLRVRNPADLDQLLAKPTWSVESLLPSKSAASESPKISTQQLHHLLRLSALPAPENAEAEQKMLDTLSAQLHFVGEIQQVDTSGVTPLRAIRDETAAAEVEQTITLDTLKDALAKEQVVGKHYKRIQRKIDHVDAKDVEDWDVLGSAERKAGRFFVVESEMPQE
;
A
#
# COMPACT_ATOMS: atom_id res chain seq x y z
N MET A 1 14.81 19.00 -31.25
CA MET A 1 14.94 20.47 -31.22
C MET A 1 13.63 21.09 -30.75
N SER A 2 13.56 21.49 -29.49
CA SER A 2 12.91 22.74 -29.05
C SER A 2 13.13 22.86 -27.54
N ALA A 3 13.92 23.84 -27.14
CA ALA A 3 14.30 24.08 -25.76
C ALA A 3 13.20 24.87 -25.06
N ILE A 4 12.44 24.24 -24.16
CA ILE A 4 11.58 24.95 -23.20
C ILE A 4 12.46 25.41 -22.04
N ARG A 5 13.23 26.48 -22.26
CA ARG A 5 13.80 27.26 -21.16
C ARG A 5 12.69 28.17 -20.65
N GLN A 6 11.98 27.74 -19.60
CA GLN A 6 11.15 28.64 -18.82
C GLN A 6 12.03 29.71 -18.18
N LYS A 7 11.99 30.91 -18.74
CA LYS A 7 12.62 32.10 -18.18
C LYS A 7 11.80 32.46 -16.93
N MET A 8 12.24 32.04 -15.75
CA MET A 8 11.61 32.45 -14.50
C MET A 8 11.75 33.97 -14.34
N LEU A 9 10.66 34.68 -14.57
CA LEU A 9 10.53 36.11 -14.31
C LEU A 9 10.50 36.30 -12.79
N ARG A 10 11.50 37.02 -12.24
CA ARG A 10 11.42 37.52 -10.87
C ARG A 10 10.30 38.56 -10.82
N VAL A 11 9.22 38.26 -10.11
CA VAL A 11 8.14 39.19 -9.83
C VAL A 11 8.72 40.38 -9.04
N ARG A 12 8.63 41.58 -9.60
CA ARG A 12 9.11 42.82 -8.95
C ARG A 12 8.00 43.83 -8.64
N ASN A 13 6.82 43.70 -9.27
CA ASN A 13 5.69 44.60 -9.10
C ASN A 13 4.34 43.84 -9.11
N PRO A 14 3.30 44.33 -8.40
CA PRO A 14 1.99 43.68 -8.33
C PRO A 14 1.26 43.65 -9.68
N ALA A 15 1.44 44.66 -10.54
CA ALA A 15 0.85 44.68 -11.89
C ALA A 15 1.38 43.57 -12.82
N ASP A 16 2.55 43.00 -12.51
CA ASP A 16 3.14 41.87 -13.23
C ASP A 16 2.48 40.53 -12.80
N LEU A 17 1.94 40.46 -11.57
CA LEU A 17 1.14 39.32 -11.09
C LEU A 17 -0.21 39.26 -11.79
N ASP A 18 -0.89 40.40 -11.95
CA ASP A 18 -2.20 40.45 -12.61
C ASP A 18 -2.13 39.97 -14.06
N GLN A 19 -1.06 40.32 -14.79
CA GLN A 19 -0.82 39.84 -16.15
C GLN A 19 -0.47 38.34 -16.20
N LEU A 20 0.16 37.82 -15.15
CA LEU A 20 0.53 36.41 -15.05
C LEU A 20 -0.68 35.54 -14.69
N LEU A 21 -1.55 36.03 -13.81
CA LEU A 21 -2.80 35.37 -13.40
C LEU A 21 -3.93 35.55 -14.43
N ALA A 22 -3.87 36.56 -15.30
CA ALA A 22 -4.84 36.77 -16.38
C ALA A 22 -4.78 35.68 -17.46
N LYS A 23 -3.65 34.98 -17.59
CA LYS A 23 -3.54 33.81 -18.45
C LYS A 23 -3.89 32.57 -17.63
N PRO A 24 -4.97 31.85 -17.95
CA PRO A 24 -5.31 30.64 -17.22
C PRO A 24 -4.24 29.58 -17.52
N THR A 25 -3.27 29.45 -16.63
CA THR A 25 -2.54 28.20 -16.46
C THR A 25 -3.51 27.18 -15.87
N TRP A 26 -3.53 25.98 -16.44
CA TRP A 26 -4.26 24.77 -16.01
C TRP A 26 -4.95 24.89 -14.64
N SER A 27 -6.29 24.81 -14.62
CA SER A 27 -7.03 24.79 -13.36
C SER A 27 -7.04 23.36 -12.81
N VAL A 28 -6.90 23.21 -11.49
CA VAL A 28 -7.01 21.90 -10.84
C VAL A 28 -8.42 21.31 -11.03
N GLU A 29 -9.43 22.17 -11.22
CA GLU A 29 -10.80 21.76 -11.52
C GLU A 29 -10.92 20.95 -12.81
N SER A 30 -10.02 21.13 -13.79
CA SER A 30 -10.04 20.32 -15.01
C SER A 30 -9.61 18.88 -14.78
N LEU A 31 -8.96 18.57 -13.65
CA LEU A 31 -8.57 17.21 -13.25
C LEU A 31 -9.67 16.49 -12.44
N LEU A 32 -10.69 17.23 -11.99
CA LEU A 32 -11.84 16.65 -11.29
C LEU A 32 -12.83 16.07 -12.31
N PRO A 33 -13.47 14.92 -12.01
CA PRO A 33 -14.51 14.39 -12.87
C PRO A 33 -15.63 15.42 -12.99
N SER A 34 -15.87 15.91 -14.21
CA SER A 34 -17.02 16.77 -14.45
C SER A 34 -18.31 15.99 -14.14
N LYS A 35 -19.36 16.67 -13.66
CA LYS A 35 -20.66 16.02 -13.36
C LYS A 35 -21.25 15.25 -14.55
N SER A 36 -20.77 15.53 -15.78
CA SER A 36 -21.14 14.86 -17.02
C SER A 36 -20.17 13.74 -17.44
N ALA A 37 -18.93 13.70 -16.93
CA ALA A 37 -17.89 12.72 -17.29
C ALA A 37 -17.95 11.43 -16.45
N ALA A 38 -18.84 11.34 -15.47
CA ALA A 38 -19.07 10.15 -14.66
C ALA A 38 -19.34 8.87 -15.49
N SER A 39 -19.71 9.02 -16.77
CA SER A 39 -19.94 7.95 -17.74
C SER A 39 -18.69 7.25 -18.28
N GLU A 40 -17.51 7.88 -18.25
CA GLU A 40 -16.27 7.32 -18.83
C GLU A 40 -15.36 6.62 -17.81
N SER A 41 -15.55 6.89 -16.52
CA SER A 41 -14.84 6.21 -15.44
C SER A 41 -15.20 4.70 -15.39
N PRO A 42 -14.23 3.82 -15.06
CA PRO A 42 -14.49 2.39 -14.90
C PRO A 42 -15.61 2.16 -13.90
N LYS A 43 -16.71 1.56 -14.38
CA LYS A 43 -17.91 1.32 -13.58
C LYS A 43 -17.67 0.13 -12.65
N ILE A 44 -17.61 0.40 -11.36
CA ILE A 44 -17.59 -0.64 -10.33
C ILE A 44 -19.01 -1.10 -10.07
N SER A 45 -19.21 -2.42 -10.08
CA SER A 45 -20.49 -3.01 -9.68
C SER A 45 -20.62 -3.08 -8.16
N THR A 46 -21.85 -3.14 -7.66
CA THR A 46 -22.14 -3.37 -6.23
C THR A 46 -21.48 -4.66 -5.73
N GLN A 47 -21.51 -5.73 -6.53
CA GLN A 47 -20.84 -6.99 -6.21
C GLN A 47 -19.33 -6.83 -6.03
N GLN A 48 -18.69 -6.00 -6.86
CA GLN A 48 -17.27 -5.69 -6.73
C GLN A 48 -17.00 -4.86 -5.47
N LEU A 49 -17.85 -3.89 -5.15
CA LEU A 49 -17.74 -3.13 -3.90
C LEU A 49 -17.80 -4.07 -2.69
N HIS A 50 -18.78 -4.98 -2.64
CA HIS A 50 -18.92 -5.93 -1.53
C HIS A 50 -17.73 -6.89 -1.45
N HIS A 51 -17.19 -7.30 -2.60
CA HIS A 51 -15.97 -8.10 -2.66
C HIS A 51 -14.76 -7.35 -2.08
N LEU A 52 -14.60 -6.07 -2.43
CA LEU A 52 -13.53 -5.22 -1.87
C LEU A 52 -13.68 -5.04 -0.36
N LEU A 53 -14.90 -4.81 0.14
CA LEU A 53 -15.17 -4.70 1.57
C LEU A 53 -14.72 -5.95 2.31
N ARG A 54 -15.04 -7.14 1.77
CA ARG A 54 -14.60 -8.42 2.33
C ARG A 54 -13.08 -8.57 2.33
N LEU A 55 -12.39 -8.18 1.27
CA LEU A 55 -10.91 -8.22 1.20
C LEU A 55 -10.27 -7.29 2.22
N SER A 56 -10.89 -6.12 2.45
CA SER A 56 -10.46 -5.15 3.47
C SER A 56 -10.93 -5.46 4.89
N ALA A 57 -11.63 -6.58 5.11
CA ALA A 57 -12.27 -6.93 6.39
C ALA A 57 -13.18 -5.82 6.96
N LEU A 58 -13.89 -5.11 6.08
CA LEU A 58 -14.88 -4.09 6.44
C LEU A 58 -16.31 -4.67 6.41
N PRO A 59 -17.23 -4.17 7.26
CA PRO A 59 -18.62 -4.59 7.25
C PRO A 59 -19.34 -4.16 5.97
N ALA A 60 -20.45 -4.84 5.67
CA ALA A 60 -21.34 -4.47 4.57
C ALA A 60 -22.03 -3.11 4.83
N PRO A 61 -22.40 -2.36 3.76
CA PRO A 61 -23.06 -1.08 3.93
C PRO A 61 -24.43 -1.23 4.62
N GLU A 62 -24.71 -0.34 5.56
CA GLU A 62 -25.95 -0.38 6.36
C GLU A 62 -27.20 -0.14 5.51
N ASN A 63 -27.10 0.73 4.50
CA ASN A 63 -28.22 1.20 3.68
C ASN A 63 -27.77 1.41 2.22
N ALA A 64 -28.73 1.34 1.29
CA ALA A 64 -28.48 1.59 -0.14
C ALA A 64 -27.93 3.00 -0.43
N GLU A 65 -28.33 4.01 0.36
CA GLU A 65 -27.78 5.36 0.23
C GLU A 65 -26.29 5.44 0.59
N ALA A 66 -25.89 4.70 1.63
CA ALA A 66 -24.49 4.62 2.03
C ALA A 66 -23.67 3.88 0.97
N GLU A 67 -24.21 2.80 0.43
CA GLU A 67 -23.61 2.06 -0.70
C GLU A 67 -23.39 2.95 -1.92
N GLN A 68 -24.39 3.75 -2.31
CA GLN A 68 -24.26 4.67 -3.44
C GLN A 68 -23.18 5.74 -3.20
N LYS A 69 -23.11 6.31 -1.99
CA LYS A 69 -22.05 7.27 -1.63
C LYS A 69 -20.65 6.64 -1.72
N MET A 70 -20.52 5.38 -1.32
CA MET A 70 -19.25 4.65 -1.43
C MET A 70 -18.87 4.42 -2.89
N LEU A 71 -19.83 4.02 -3.75
CA LEU A 71 -19.60 3.88 -5.19
C LEU A 71 -19.21 5.20 -5.84
N ASP A 72 -19.89 6.30 -5.52
CA ASP A 72 -19.59 7.62 -6.05
C ASP A 72 -18.17 8.05 -5.65
N THR A 73 -17.79 7.84 -4.38
CA THR A 73 -16.45 8.13 -3.87
C THR A 73 -15.38 7.30 -4.59
N LEU A 74 -15.62 6.00 -4.76
CA LEU A 74 -14.67 5.10 -5.41
C LEU A 74 -14.51 5.46 -6.90
N SER A 75 -15.60 5.85 -7.58
CA SER A 75 -15.55 6.30 -8.97
C SER A 75 -14.70 7.57 -9.13
N ALA A 76 -14.81 8.51 -8.20
CA ALA A 76 -14.00 9.73 -8.20
C ALA A 76 -12.50 9.42 -7.96
N GLN A 77 -12.20 8.48 -7.06
CA GLN A 77 -10.82 8.02 -6.82
C GLN A 77 -10.23 7.34 -8.06
N LEU A 78 -10.99 6.49 -8.75
CA LEU A 78 -10.52 5.82 -9.97
C LEU A 78 -10.32 6.78 -11.14
N HIS A 79 -11.16 7.80 -11.27
CA HIS A 79 -10.94 8.85 -12.26
C HIS A 79 -9.57 9.51 -12.05
N PHE A 80 -9.26 9.90 -10.81
CA PHE A 80 -7.96 10.50 -10.48
C PHE A 80 -6.79 9.56 -10.79
N VAL A 81 -6.90 8.27 -10.45
CA VAL A 81 -5.87 7.28 -10.79
C VAL A 81 -5.75 7.09 -12.30
N GLY A 82 -6.86 7.13 -13.05
CA GLY A 82 -6.87 7.05 -14.50
C GLY A 82 -6.09 8.19 -15.17
N GLU A 83 -6.22 9.42 -14.65
CA GLU A 83 -5.43 10.58 -15.12
C GLU A 83 -3.93 10.39 -14.88
N ILE A 84 -3.54 9.80 -13.74
CA ILE A 84 -2.12 9.47 -13.47
C ILE A 84 -1.59 8.44 -14.46
N GLN A 85 -2.40 7.46 -14.84
CA GLN A 85 -2.02 6.40 -15.79
C GLN A 85 -1.80 6.91 -17.22
N GLN A 86 -2.31 8.08 -17.57
CA GLN A 86 -2.09 8.68 -18.90
C GLN A 86 -0.66 9.22 -19.09
N VAL A 87 0.10 9.37 -18.01
CA VAL A 87 1.49 9.85 -18.08
C VAL A 87 2.39 8.78 -18.69
N ASP A 88 3.18 9.16 -19.71
CA ASP A 88 4.18 8.27 -20.30
C ASP A 88 5.25 7.91 -19.27
N THR A 89 5.31 6.63 -18.92
CA THR A 89 6.27 6.04 -17.98
C THR A 89 7.27 5.12 -18.68
N SER A 90 7.41 5.23 -20.01
CA SER A 90 8.33 4.41 -20.79
C SER A 90 9.79 4.58 -20.31
N GLY A 91 10.42 3.45 -19.99
CA GLY A 91 11.82 3.42 -19.53
C GLY A 91 12.04 3.79 -18.05
N VAL A 92 10.99 3.97 -17.25
CA VAL A 92 11.11 4.26 -15.81
C VAL A 92 10.87 2.99 -14.99
N THR A 93 11.79 2.68 -14.07
CA THR A 93 11.62 1.57 -13.10
C THR A 93 10.75 2.02 -11.93
N PRO A 94 9.77 1.21 -11.47
CA PRO A 94 8.96 1.56 -10.31
C PRO A 94 9.80 1.67 -9.04
N LEU A 95 9.72 2.82 -8.37
CA LEU A 95 10.34 3.02 -7.06
C LEU A 95 9.58 2.20 -6.01
N ARG A 96 10.25 1.26 -5.33
CA ARG A 96 9.59 0.34 -4.37
C ARG A 96 9.54 0.91 -2.96
N ALA A 97 10.55 1.67 -2.58
CA ALA A 97 10.66 2.32 -1.28
C ALA A 97 11.49 3.59 -1.43
N ILE A 98 11.30 4.56 -0.53
CA ILE A 98 12.16 5.74 -0.46
C ILE A 98 13.48 5.32 0.20
N ARG A 99 14.41 4.83 -0.61
CA ARG A 99 15.75 4.36 -0.20
C ARG A 99 16.79 4.73 -1.25
N ASP A 100 18.04 4.59 -0.87
CA ASP A 100 19.14 4.59 -1.83
C ASP A 100 19.10 3.28 -2.64
N GLU A 101 18.73 3.38 -3.92
CA GLU A 101 18.69 2.26 -4.88
C GLU A 101 20.00 2.17 -5.70
N THR A 102 21.10 2.78 -5.23
CA THR A 102 22.40 2.56 -5.85
C THR A 102 22.86 1.10 -5.68
N ALA A 103 23.60 0.58 -6.67
CA ALA A 103 24.15 -0.78 -6.61
C ALA A 103 24.98 -1.04 -5.34
N ALA A 104 25.61 0.00 -4.77
CA ALA A 104 26.33 -0.11 -3.50
C ALA A 104 25.37 -0.37 -2.33
N ALA A 105 24.30 0.43 -2.20
CA ALA A 105 23.28 0.25 -1.17
C ALA A 105 22.54 -1.09 -1.30
N GLU A 106 22.31 -1.56 -2.53
CA GLU A 106 21.74 -2.89 -2.78
C GLU A 106 22.66 -4.00 -2.26
N VAL A 107 23.98 -3.92 -2.53
CA VAL A 107 24.96 -4.91 -2.04
C VAL A 107 25.03 -4.92 -0.51
N GLU A 108 25.00 -3.75 0.13
CA GLU A 108 25.01 -3.64 1.59
C GLU A 108 23.74 -4.22 2.23
N GLN A 109 22.56 -4.02 1.62
CA GLN A 109 21.29 -4.56 2.13
C GLN A 109 21.07 -6.04 1.77
N THR A 110 21.85 -6.58 0.84
CA THR A 110 21.71 -7.97 0.40
C THR A 110 22.15 -8.92 1.51
N ILE A 111 21.21 -9.75 1.97
CA ILE A 111 21.48 -10.84 2.90
C ILE A 111 22.31 -11.90 2.17
N THR A 112 23.63 -11.91 2.42
CA THR A 112 24.56 -12.84 1.78
C THR A 112 24.57 -14.21 2.47
N LEU A 113 25.09 -15.24 1.80
CA LEU A 113 25.27 -16.56 2.41
C LEU A 113 26.09 -16.50 3.69
N ASP A 114 27.07 -15.59 3.75
CA ASP A 114 27.89 -15.35 4.93
C ASP A 114 27.05 -14.93 6.14
N THR A 115 26.09 -14.02 5.94
CA THR A 115 25.15 -13.62 7.00
C THR A 115 24.23 -14.76 7.46
N LEU A 116 23.92 -15.72 6.56
CA LEU A 116 23.05 -16.86 6.84
C LEU A 116 23.80 -18.09 7.36
N LYS A 117 25.14 -18.10 7.37
CA LYS A 117 25.96 -19.28 7.75
C LYS A 117 25.51 -19.90 9.07
N ASP A 118 25.32 -19.09 10.10
CA ASP A 118 24.96 -19.57 11.43
C ASP A 118 23.53 -20.14 11.49
N ALA A 119 22.62 -19.58 10.68
CA ALA A 119 21.26 -20.09 10.57
C ALA A 119 21.22 -21.41 9.77
N LEU A 120 22.00 -21.50 8.70
CA LEU A 120 22.12 -22.71 7.87
C LEU A 120 22.85 -23.83 8.61
N ALA A 121 23.82 -23.52 9.48
CA ALA A 121 24.52 -24.52 10.30
C ALA A 121 23.59 -25.25 11.29
N LYS A 122 22.45 -24.65 11.63
CA LYS A 122 21.42 -25.25 12.49
C LYS A 122 20.44 -26.13 11.73
N GLU A 123 20.62 -26.32 10.42
CA GLU A 123 19.80 -27.23 9.63
C GLU A 123 20.11 -28.69 9.92
N GLN A 124 19.06 -29.49 10.04
CA GLN A 124 19.13 -30.93 10.23
C GLN A 124 18.27 -31.61 9.16
N VAL A 125 18.79 -32.72 8.63
CA VAL A 125 18.02 -33.60 7.77
C VAL A 125 17.19 -34.55 8.64
N VAL A 126 15.87 -34.47 8.52
CA VAL A 126 14.91 -35.30 9.22
C VAL A 126 14.32 -36.34 8.27
N GLY A 127 14.19 -37.58 8.75
CA GLY A 127 13.58 -38.70 8.02
C GLY A 127 14.59 -39.70 7.45
N LYS A 128 14.25 -41.00 7.53
CA LYS A 128 15.10 -42.12 7.09
C LYS A 128 14.93 -42.45 5.60
N HIS A 129 13.70 -42.44 5.09
CA HIS A 129 13.36 -42.76 3.70
C HIS A 129 13.08 -41.50 2.86
N TYR A 130 12.40 -40.50 3.44
CA TYR A 130 12.17 -39.20 2.81
C TYR A 130 12.89 -38.11 3.61
N LYS A 131 14.06 -37.71 3.14
CA LYS A 131 14.92 -36.71 3.78
C LYS A 131 14.33 -35.31 3.55
N ARG A 132 14.04 -34.58 4.64
CA ARG A 132 13.61 -33.17 4.61
C ARG A 132 14.58 -32.34 5.41
N ILE A 133 15.00 -31.20 4.87
CA ILE A 133 15.86 -30.24 5.58
C ILE A 133 14.93 -29.38 6.45
N GLN A 134 15.21 -29.34 7.75
CA GLN A 134 14.50 -28.51 8.71
C GLN A 134 15.51 -27.79 9.60
N ARG A 135 15.28 -26.51 9.89
CA ARG A 135 16.08 -25.77 10.89
C ARG A 135 15.69 -26.25 12.29
N LYS A 136 16.68 -26.49 13.17
CA LYS A 136 16.42 -26.75 14.58
C LYS A 136 15.76 -25.52 15.20
N ILE A 137 14.50 -25.66 15.59
CA ILE A 137 13.76 -24.65 16.33
C ILE A 137 14.09 -24.88 17.81
N ASP A 138 15.28 -24.46 18.21
CA ASP A 138 15.60 -24.40 19.64
C ASP A 138 14.79 -23.23 20.23
N HIS A 139 14.20 -23.43 21.42
CA HIS A 139 13.48 -22.38 22.12
C HIS A 139 14.49 -21.28 22.47
N VAL A 140 14.41 -20.14 21.79
CA VAL A 140 15.17 -18.95 22.15
C VAL A 140 14.51 -18.38 23.40
N ASP A 141 15.17 -18.51 24.55
CA ASP A 141 14.69 -17.92 25.80
C ASP A 141 14.87 -16.40 25.70
N ALA A 142 13.81 -15.70 25.29
CA ALA A 142 13.79 -14.25 25.13
C ALA A 142 13.50 -13.50 26.45
N LYS A 143 13.39 -14.21 27.58
CA LYS A 143 13.04 -13.63 28.90
C LYS A 143 13.97 -12.50 29.33
N ASP A 144 15.25 -12.57 28.97
CA ASP A 144 16.24 -11.55 29.34
C ASP A 144 16.21 -10.31 28.43
N VAL A 145 15.51 -10.37 27.29
CA VAL A 145 15.53 -9.32 26.25
C VAL A 145 14.20 -8.56 26.21
N GLU A 146 13.06 -9.24 26.37
CA GLU A 146 11.75 -8.58 26.31
C GLU A 146 10.77 -9.18 27.35
N ASP A 147 10.55 -8.48 28.47
CA ASP A 147 9.56 -8.82 29.51
C ASP A 147 8.18 -8.22 29.19
N TRP A 148 7.67 -8.45 27.97
CA TRP A 148 6.36 -7.95 27.59
C TRP A 148 5.28 -9.02 27.73
N ASP A 149 4.17 -8.65 28.36
CA ASP A 149 2.98 -9.50 28.43
C ASP A 149 2.35 -9.61 27.05
N VAL A 150 2.52 -10.77 26.40
CA VAL A 150 1.94 -11.09 25.09
C VAL A 150 0.43 -10.88 25.05
N LEU A 151 -0.25 -11.07 26.20
CA LEU A 151 -1.71 -10.93 26.33
C LEU A 151 -2.11 -9.62 27.04
N GLY A 152 -1.16 -8.71 27.27
CA GLY A 152 -1.38 -7.48 28.05
C GLY A 152 -2.34 -6.51 27.36
N SER A 153 -2.29 -6.43 26.03
CA SER A 153 -3.16 -5.57 25.22
C SER A 153 -4.42 -6.28 24.68
N ALA A 154 -4.63 -7.56 25.03
CA ALA A 154 -5.76 -8.33 24.54
C ALA A 154 -7.04 -7.97 25.30
N GLU A 155 -8.10 -7.59 24.59
CA GLU A 155 -9.42 -7.34 25.18
C GLU A 155 -10.03 -8.62 25.79
N ARG A 156 -9.87 -9.76 25.13
CA ARG A 156 -10.38 -11.07 25.59
C ARG A 156 -9.29 -12.12 25.55
N LYS A 157 -9.15 -12.84 26.67
CA LYS A 157 -8.18 -13.93 26.84
C LYS A 157 -8.78 -15.09 27.62
N ALA A 158 -8.41 -16.31 27.23
CA ALA A 158 -8.73 -17.54 27.95
C ALA A 158 -7.42 -18.22 28.32
N GLY A 159 -7.00 -18.06 29.58
CA GLY A 159 -5.71 -18.55 30.05
C GLY A 159 -4.55 -17.94 29.24
N ARG A 160 -3.90 -18.77 28.42
CA ARG A 160 -2.74 -18.41 27.60
C ARG A 160 -3.07 -18.12 26.13
N PHE A 161 -4.34 -18.00 25.78
CA PHE A 161 -4.79 -17.88 24.39
C PHE A 161 -5.62 -16.61 24.17
N PHE A 162 -5.49 -16.04 22.97
CA PHE A 162 -6.44 -15.05 22.44
C PHE A 162 -7.77 -15.74 22.13
N VAL A 163 -8.88 -15.09 22.45
CA VAL A 163 -10.22 -15.60 22.18
C VAL A 163 -10.81 -14.80 21.04
N VAL A 164 -11.21 -15.50 19.98
CA VAL A 164 -11.93 -14.92 18.84
C VAL A 164 -13.28 -15.62 18.74
N GLU A 165 -14.35 -14.85 18.57
CA GLU A 165 -15.67 -15.40 18.32
C GLU A 165 -15.73 -15.98 16.91
N SER A 166 -16.05 -17.27 16.81
CA SER A 166 -16.31 -17.93 15.53
C SER A 166 -17.80 -18.15 15.37
N GLU A 167 -18.37 -17.78 14.23
CA GLU A 167 -19.78 -18.03 13.89
C GLU A 167 -20.09 -19.51 13.60
N MET A 168 -19.11 -20.42 13.73
CA MET A 168 -19.38 -21.85 13.58
C MET A 168 -20.20 -22.36 14.77
N PRO A 169 -21.36 -23.00 14.55
CA PRO A 169 -22.09 -23.68 15.62
C PRO A 169 -21.17 -24.73 16.25
N GLN A 170 -21.06 -24.72 17.57
CA GLN A 170 -20.43 -25.82 18.29
C GLN A 170 -21.35 -27.05 18.13
N GLU A 171 -20.86 -28.07 17.42
CA GLU A 171 -21.49 -29.41 17.37
C GLU A 171 -21.51 -30.08 18.74
#